data_AF-A0A960UUH4-F1
#
_entry.id   AF-A0A960UUH4-F1
#
_cell.length_a   1.000
_cell.length_b   1.000
_cell.length_c   1.000
_cell.angle_alpha   90.00
_cell.angle_beta   90.00
_cell.angle_gamma   90.00
#
_symmetry.space_group_name_H-M   'P 1'
#
loop_
_entity.id
_entity.type
_entity.pdbx_description
1 polymer ?
#
loop_
_entity_poly.entity_id
_entity_poly.type
_entity_poly.pdbx_seq_one_letter_code
_entity_poly.pdbx_strand_id
1 'polypeptide(L)'
;MKRIASVLLFLLTTPLLAEEMSDATLRSETNLLWMCIAAFLVFFMQAGFAFVEAGFTRAKNAVNILMKNVADFSVGGLAFFLFGFGIMFGPHILEGLGFGSPVPVSFFESTDGKP
;
A
#
# COMPACT_ATOMS: atom_id res chain seq x y z
N MET A 1 48.12 16.45 18.64
CA MET A 1 47.26 15.38 19.20
C MET A 1 45.78 15.79 19.32
N LYS A 2 45.43 16.97 19.87
CA LYS A 2 44.02 17.40 20.05
C LYS A 2 43.21 17.55 18.74
N ARG A 3 43.82 18.03 17.65
CA ARG A 3 43.16 18.16 16.33
C ARG A 3 42.88 16.82 15.66
N ILE A 4 43.81 15.86 15.80
CA ILE A 4 43.66 14.51 15.27
C ILE A 4 42.56 13.76 16.05
N ALA A 5 42.53 13.88 17.38
CA ALA A 5 41.49 13.29 18.22
C ALA A 5 40.09 13.85 17.91
N SER A 6 39.96 15.16 17.62
CA SER A 6 38.68 15.76 17.24
C SER A 6 38.19 15.31 15.85
N VAL A 7 39.11 15.12 14.90
CA VAL A 7 38.77 14.59 13.56
C VAL A 7 38.43 13.11 13.64
N LEU A 8 39.12 12.33 14.47
CA LEU A 8 38.80 10.92 14.71
C LEU A 8 37.45 10.76 15.43
N LEU A 9 37.16 11.61 16.42
CA LEU A 9 35.89 11.63 17.12
C LEU A 9 34.75 12.02 16.18
N PHE A 10 34.96 12.98 15.28
CA PHE A 10 34.00 13.37 14.23
C PHE A 10 33.77 12.25 13.19
N LEU A 11 34.82 11.53 12.80
CA LEU A 11 34.72 10.39 11.87
C LEU A 11 34.09 9.13 12.50
N LEU A 12 34.11 9.02 13.83
CA LEU A 12 33.46 7.95 14.58
C LEU A 12 32.02 8.30 14.99
N THR A 13 31.67 9.58 15.13
CA THR A 13 30.29 10.01 15.41
C THR A 13 29.40 10.12 14.16
N THR A 14 29.97 10.30 12.96
CA THR A 14 29.19 10.31 11.71
C THR A 14 28.51 8.99 11.34
N PRO A 15 29.13 7.79 11.48
CA PRO A 15 28.39 6.54 11.26
C PRO A 15 27.35 6.29 12.38
N LEU A 16 27.59 6.76 13.59
CA LEU A 16 26.69 6.55 14.73
C LEU A 16 25.35 7.32 14.58
N LEU A 17 25.34 8.50 13.94
CA LEU A 17 24.09 9.20 13.59
C LEU A 17 23.43 8.66 12.31
N ALA A 18 24.20 8.05 11.41
CA ALA A 18 23.67 7.47 10.18
C ALA A 18 22.91 6.16 10.43
N GLU A 19 23.34 5.36 11.41
CA GLU A 19 22.68 4.11 11.79
C GLU A 19 21.27 4.39 12.36
N GLU A 20 21.15 5.35 13.27
CA GLU A 20 19.88 5.71 13.96
C GLU A 20 18.82 6.36 13.06
N MET A 21 19.22 7.01 11.96
CA MET A 21 18.30 7.64 11.00
C MET A 21 17.86 6.70 9.87
N SER A 22 18.50 5.52 9.75
CA SER A 22 18.34 4.68 8.57
C SER A 22 17.35 3.53 8.76
N ASP A 23 17.29 2.87 9.91
CA ASP A 23 16.49 1.64 10.03
C ASP A 23 14.98 1.89 9.95
N ALA A 24 14.47 2.96 10.57
CA ALA A 24 13.07 3.32 10.52
C ALA A 24 12.65 3.75 9.10
N THR A 25 13.49 4.55 8.44
CA THR A 25 13.27 5.03 7.07
C THR A 25 13.36 3.87 6.05
N LEU A 26 14.32 2.96 6.20
CA LEU A 26 14.44 1.79 5.32
C LEU A 26 13.25 0.85 5.46
N ARG A 27 12.70 0.70 6.68
CA ARG A 27 11.49 -0.08 6.94
C ARG A 27 10.26 0.56 6.31
N SER A 28 10.09 1.88 6.42
CA SER A 28 8.95 2.58 5.80
C SER A 28 8.97 2.44 4.28
N GLU A 29 10.11 2.68 3.64
CA GLU A 29 10.24 2.54 2.18
C GLU A 29 9.99 1.09 1.70
N THR A 30 10.50 0.10 2.45
CA THR A 30 10.27 -1.32 2.13
C THR A 30 8.80 -1.72 2.28
N ASN A 31 8.13 -1.21 3.31
CA ASN A 31 6.69 -1.45 3.53
C ASN A 31 5.84 -0.83 2.41
N LEU A 32 6.19 0.37 1.94
CA LEU A 32 5.53 0.98 0.78
C LEU A 32 5.70 0.13 -0.49
N LEU A 33 6.92 -0.36 -0.76
CA LEU A 33 7.18 -1.24 -1.89
C LEU A 33 6.38 -2.54 -1.81
N TRP A 34 6.36 -3.18 -0.64
CA TRP A 34 5.58 -4.40 -0.41
C TRP A 34 4.09 -4.18 -0.66
N MET A 35 3.53 -3.06 -0.20
CA MET A 35 2.14 -2.72 -0.46
C MET A 35 1.84 -2.46 -1.92
N CYS A 36 2.72 -1.76 -2.64
CA CYS A 36 2.54 -1.56 -4.07
C CYS A 36 2.49 -2.91 -4.78
N ILE A 37 3.40 -3.83 -4.45
CA ILE A 37 3.41 -5.20 -5.00
C ILE A 37 2.11 -5.94 -4.64
N ALA A 38 1.69 -5.89 -3.38
CA ALA A 38 0.43 -6.52 -2.94
C ALA A 38 -0.79 -5.94 -3.68
N ALA A 39 -0.84 -4.63 -3.89
CA ALA A 39 -1.90 -3.97 -4.64
C ALA A 39 -1.93 -4.43 -6.11
N PHE A 40 -0.76 -4.58 -6.75
CA PHE A 40 -0.69 -5.15 -8.11
C PHE A 40 -1.15 -6.61 -8.17
N LEU A 41 -0.83 -7.43 -7.16
CA LEU A 41 -1.31 -8.82 -7.08
C LEU A 41 -2.84 -8.88 -6.95
N VAL A 42 -3.44 -7.99 -6.15
CA VAL A 42 -4.90 -7.90 -6.00
C VAL A 42 -5.56 -7.37 -7.28
N PHE A 43 -4.94 -6.42 -7.99
CA PHE A 43 -5.41 -5.98 -9.30
C PHE A 43 -5.52 -7.16 -10.29
N PHE A 44 -4.53 -8.06 -10.29
CA PHE A 44 -4.54 -9.26 -11.11
C PHE A 44 -5.67 -10.25 -10.78
N MET A 45 -6.28 -10.15 -9.59
CA MET A 45 -7.42 -11.00 -9.21
C MET A 45 -8.64 -10.77 -10.11
N GLN A 46 -8.88 -9.52 -10.54
CA GLN A 46 -10.00 -9.17 -11.42
C GLN A 46 -9.80 -9.74 -12.83
N ALA A 47 -8.56 -9.71 -13.33
CA ALA A 47 -8.21 -10.40 -14.57
C ALA A 47 -8.30 -11.93 -14.43
N GLY A 48 -7.97 -12.48 -13.26
CA GLY A 48 -8.09 -13.91 -12.96
C GLY A 48 -9.53 -14.40 -13.01
N PHE A 49 -10.47 -13.70 -12.37
CA PHE A 49 -11.90 -14.02 -12.44
C PHE A 49 -12.46 -13.91 -13.85
N ALA A 50 -12.09 -12.86 -14.58
CA ALA A 50 -12.49 -12.68 -15.97
C ALA A 50 -12.04 -13.86 -16.87
N PHE A 51 -10.83 -14.40 -16.65
CA PHE A 51 -10.32 -15.55 -17.40
C PHE A 51 -11.04 -16.86 -17.05
N VAL A 52 -11.37 -17.05 -15.77
CA VAL A 52 -12.16 -18.21 -15.31
C VAL A 52 -13.58 -18.18 -15.89
N GLU A 53 -14.27 -17.03 -15.81
CA GLU A 53 -15.61 -16.88 -16.37
C GLU A 53 -15.63 -17.00 -17.90
N ALA A 54 -14.65 -16.42 -18.59
CA ALA A 54 -14.53 -16.57 -20.03
C ALA A 54 -14.24 -18.03 -20.44
N GLY A 55 -13.41 -18.75 -19.67
CA GLY A 55 -12.99 -20.14 -19.95
C GLY A 55 -14.10 -21.18 -19.85
N PHE A 56 -15.11 -20.96 -18.99
CA PHE A 56 -16.26 -21.87 -18.86
C PHE A 56 -17.46 -21.47 -19.75
N THR A 57 -17.40 -20.33 -20.44
CA THR A 57 -18.49 -19.88 -21.32
C THR A 57 -18.25 -20.32 -22.76
N ARG A 58 -19.34 -20.48 -23.55
CA ARG A 58 -19.19 -20.79 -24.97
C ARG A 58 -18.47 -19.65 -25.69
N ALA A 59 -17.55 -20.00 -26.59
CA ALA A 59 -16.70 -19.06 -27.33
C ALA A 59 -17.48 -17.88 -27.98
N LYS A 60 -18.72 -18.13 -28.44
CA LYS A 60 -19.58 -17.10 -29.03
C LYS A 60 -20.07 -16.02 -28.05
N ASN A 61 -20.01 -16.25 -26.75
CA ASN A 61 -20.44 -15.32 -25.70
C ASN A 61 -19.30 -14.84 -24.79
N ALA A 62 -18.11 -15.44 -24.89
CA ALA A 62 -16.94 -15.10 -24.07
C ALA A 62 -16.55 -13.62 -24.16
N VAL A 63 -16.61 -13.02 -25.36
CA VAL A 63 -16.31 -11.59 -25.56
C VAL A 63 -17.29 -10.69 -24.80
N ASN A 64 -18.57 -11.06 -24.74
CA ASN A 64 -19.59 -10.27 -24.05
C ASN A 64 -19.47 -10.37 -22.52
N ILE A 65 -18.94 -11.49 -22.01
CA ILE A 65 -18.65 -11.70 -20.58
C ILE A 65 -17.37 -10.94 -20.18
N LEU A 66 -16.33 -11.02 -21.00
CA LEU A 66 -15.07 -10.28 -20.78
C LEU A 66 -15.29 -8.76 -20.77
N MET A 67 -16.10 -8.24 -21.68
CA MET A 67 -16.38 -6.80 -21.73
C MET A 67 -17.09 -6.28 -20.47
N LYS A 68 -17.94 -7.11 -19.84
CA LYS A 68 -18.57 -6.75 -18.55
C LYS A 68 -17.55 -6.74 -17.42
N ASN A 69 -16.73 -7.78 -17.32
CA ASN A 69 -15.66 -7.84 -16.32
C ASN A 69 -14.66 -6.67 -16.42
N VAL A 70 -14.32 -6.24 -17.64
CA VAL A 70 -13.45 -5.06 -17.85
C VAL A 70 -14.17 -3.76 -17.48
N ALA A 71 -15.47 -3.64 -17.77
CA ALA A 71 -16.27 -2.49 -17.38
C ALA A 71 -16.42 -2.40 -15.85
N ASP A 72 -16.64 -3.52 -15.17
CA ASP A 72 -16.76 -3.60 -13.71
C ASP A 72 -15.44 -3.22 -13.04
N PHE A 73 -14.29 -3.64 -13.59
CA PHE A 73 -12.99 -3.23 -13.11
C PHE A 73 -12.77 -1.70 -13.26
N SER A 74 -13.06 -1.17 -14.44
CA SER A 74 -12.78 0.24 -14.77
C SER A 74 -13.72 1.19 -14.03
N VAL A 75 -15.03 0.93 -14.07
CA VAL A 75 -16.06 1.75 -13.42
C VAL A 75 -15.99 1.57 -11.90
N GLY A 76 -15.77 0.35 -11.41
CA GLY A 76 -15.59 0.09 -9.98
C GLY A 76 -14.36 0.78 -9.40
N GLY A 77 -13.23 0.76 -10.11
CA GLY A 77 -12.02 1.47 -9.71
C GLY A 77 -12.22 3.00 -9.66
N LEU A 78 -12.86 3.58 -10.69
CA LEU A 78 -13.18 5.01 -10.73
C LEU A 78 -14.20 5.41 -9.65
N ALA A 79 -15.23 4.60 -9.41
CA ALA A 79 -16.21 4.85 -8.36
C ALA A 79 -15.59 4.79 -6.96
N PHE A 80 -14.67 3.85 -6.74
CA PHE A 80 -13.90 3.76 -5.51
C PHE A 80 -12.96 4.95 -5.33
N PHE A 81 -12.33 5.44 -6.39
CA PHE A 81 -11.47 6.62 -6.32
C PHE A 81 -12.25 7.90 -5.98
N LEU A 82 -13.42 8.11 -6.59
CA LEU A 82 -14.20 9.35 -6.42
C LEU A 82 -15.01 9.39 -5.12
N PHE A 83 -15.60 8.26 -4.70
CA PHE A 83 -16.51 8.21 -3.56
C PHE A 83 -16.09 7.17 -2.52
N GLY A 84 -15.59 6.00 -2.95
CA GLY A 84 -15.26 4.90 -2.05
C GLY A 84 -14.14 5.22 -1.07
N PHE A 85 -13.08 5.91 -1.49
CA PHE A 85 -11.97 6.27 -0.63
C PHE A 85 -12.40 7.21 0.50
N GLY A 86 -13.21 8.22 0.17
CA GLY A 86 -13.73 9.17 1.15
C GLY A 86 -14.74 8.57 2.12
N ILE A 87 -15.53 7.58 1.69
CA ILE A 87 -16.48 6.86 2.55
C ILE A 87 -15.77 5.84 3.44
N MET A 88 -14.77 5.15 2.92
CA MET A 88 -14.08 4.07 3.62
C MET A 88 -13.04 4.63 4.60
N PHE A 89 -12.20 5.58 4.20
CA PHE A 89 -11.13 6.17 5.02
C PHE A 89 -11.46 7.58 5.56
N GLY A 90 -12.72 8.01 5.49
CA GLY A 90 -13.15 9.31 5.99
C GLY A 90 -13.06 9.44 7.52
N PRO A 91 -13.09 10.68 8.07
CA PRO A 91 -13.11 10.91 9.51
C PRO A 91 -14.40 10.37 10.15
N HIS A 92 -14.34 9.91 11.40
CA HIS A 92 -15.49 9.40 12.15
C HIS A 92 -16.63 10.43 12.18
N ILE A 93 -17.69 10.17 11.42
CA ILE A 93 -18.86 11.06 11.36
C ILE A 93 -19.86 10.70 12.50
N LEU A 94 -19.84 9.45 12.99
CA LEU A 94 -20.67 8.94 14.09
C LEU A 94 -19.95 7.76 14.78
N GLU A 95 -19.71 7.85 16.09
CA GLU A 95 -19.16 6.76 16.89
C GLU A 95 -20.14 5.57 16.91
N GLY A 96 -19.82 4.48 16.20
CA GLY A 96 -20.54 3.21 16.29
C GLY A 96 -21.20 2.71 15.00
N LEU A 97 -21.29 3.52 13.94
CA LEU A 97 -21.47 3.00 12.57
C LEU A 97 -20.10 3.00 11.91
N GLY A 98 -19.60 1.83 11.50
CA GLY A 98 -18.27 1.61 10.91
C GLY A 98 -18.01 2.29 9.56
N PHE A 99 -18.37 3.56 9.42
CA PHE A 99 -17.92 4.47 8.38
C PHE A 99 -16.76 5.28 8.95
N GLY A 100 -15.58 5.09 8.34
CA GLY A 100 -14.37 5.83 8.72
C GLY A 100 -13.61 5.21 9.87
N SER A 101 -13.04 4.03 9.68
CA SER A 101 -11.64 3.75 10.04
C SER A 101 -11.28 2.32 9.64
N PRO A 102 -10.61 2.16 8.48
CA PRO A 102 -9.76 1.01 8.27
C PRO A 102 -8.36 1.50 7.96
N VAL A 103 -7.35 0.90 8.59
CA VAL A 103 -5.93 1.26 8.48
C VAL A 103 -5.61 2.65 9.05
N PRO A 104 -5.27 2.75 10.35
CA PRO A 104 -4.62 3.95 10.84
C PRO A 104 -3.32 4.14 10.04
N VAL A 105 -2.98 5.36 9.67
CA VAL A 105 -1.68 5.71 9.07
C VAL A 105 -0.51 5.22 9.96
N SER A 106 -0.79 4.91 11.24
CA SER A 106 0.10 4.22 12.17
C SER A 106 0.46 2.77 11.79
N PHE A 107 -0.14 2.17 10.76
CA PHE A 107 0.34 0.90 10.17
C PHE A 107 1.62 1.12 9.34
N PHE A 108 1.85 2.34 8.85
CA PHE A 108 3.03 2.75 8.08
C PHE A 108 4.09 3.44 8.93
N GLU A 109 3.66 4.01 10.05
CA GLU A 109 4.52 4.65 11.03
C GLU A 109 4.85 3.66 12.15
N SER A 110 5.91 2.87 11.97
CA SER A 110 6.48 2.07 13.05
C SER A 110 7.27 2.98 14.00
N THR A 111 6.56 3.78 14.80
CA THR A 111 7.17 4.52 15.93
C THR A 111 7.13 3.75 17.24
N ASP A 112 6.40 2.64 17.28
CA ASP A 112 6.37 1.76 18.44
C ASP A 112 7.34 0.61 18.18
N GLY A 113 8.55 0.70 18.76
CA GLY A 113 9.58 -0.34 18.74
C GLY A 113 9.16 -1.65 19.44
N LYS A 114 8.03 -2.23 19.07
CA LYS A 114 7.61 -3.58 19.40
C LYS A 114 7.74 -4.45 18.14
N PRO A 115 8.26 -5.68 18.30
CA PRO A 115 8.63 -6.56 17.19
C PRO A 115 7.45 -6.90 16.28
#